data_AF-A0A6G2DFY8-F1
#
_entry.id   AF-A0A6G2DFY8-F1
#
_cell.length_a   1.000
_cell.length_b   1.000
_cell.length_c   1.000
_cell.angle_alpha   90.00
_cell.angle_beta   90.00
_cell.angle_gamma   90.00
#
_symmetry.space_group_name_H-M   'P 1'
#
loop_
_entity.id
_entity.type
_entity.pdbx_description
1 polymer ?
#
loop_
_entity_poly.entity_id
_entity_poly.type
_entity_poly.pdbx_seq_one_letter_code
_entity_poly.pdbx_strand_id
1 'polypeptide(L)'
;FYKDYKIETTMTYDRGKGEETATLEEKPLRLDLKKVEIKNIKETSLISVDPDGNETDKSLLSEKPTDITSYYLKISTHDNKVTRLAVDKIEEVEEDGKTLYKV
;
A
#
# COMPACT_ATOMS: atom_id res chain seq x y z
N PHE A 1 3.48 14.50 2.81
CA PHE A 1 4.41 13.65 2.06
C PHE A 1 4.24 14.06 0.61
N TYR A 2 5.30 14.53 -0.04
CA TYR A 2 5.26 14.96 -1.43
C TYR A 2 6.31 14.20 -2.21
N LYS A 3 6.15 14.12 -3.52
CA LYS A 3 7.16 13.55 -4.42
C LYS A 3 7.45 14.54 -5.53
N ASP A 4 8.74 14.83 -5.72
CA ASP A 4 9.20 15.73 -6.76
C ASP A 4 9.47 14.94 -8.05
N TYR A 5 9.08 15.52 -9.17
CA TYR A 5 9.20 14.99 -10.52
C TYR A 5 9.78 16.06 -11.44
N LYS A 6 10.30 15.62 -12.58
CA LYS A 6 10.77 16.47 -13.66
C LYS A 6 9.98 16.10 -14.91
N ILE A 7 9.41 17.10 -15.57
CA ILE A 7 8.73 16.93 -16.85
C ILE A 7 9.69 17.36 -17.94
N GLU A 8 10.09 16.41 -18.78
CA GLU A 8 10.75 16.66 -20.05
C GLU A 8 9.72 16.57 -21.17
N THR A 9 9.80 17.47 -22.16
CA THR A 9 8.93 17.42 -23.33
C THR A 9 9.79 17.42 -24.58
N THR A 10 9.61 16.39 -25.41
CA THR A 10 10.32 16.27 -26.68
C THR A 10 9.30 16.38 -27.81
N MET A 11 9.52 17.31 -28.72
CA MET A 11 8.73 17.49 -29.93
C MET A 11 9.53 17.03 -31.13
N THR A 12 9.01 16.05 -31.86
CA THR A 12 9.50 15.68 -33.19
C THR A 12 8.56 16.25 -34.25
N TYR A 13 9.09 16.91 -35.26
CA TYR A 13 8.33 17.53 -36.33
C TYR A 13 9.11 17.49 -37.66
N ASP A 14 8.42 17.45 -38.81
CA ASP A 14 9.03 17.54 -40.14
C ASP A 14 8.55 18.83 -40.83
N ARG A 15 9.49 19.66 -41.30
CA ARG A 15 9.22 20.91 -42.02
C ARG A 15 9.35 20.77 -43.55
N GLY A 16 9.31 19.55 -44.07
CA GLY A 16 9.56 19.23 -45.48
C GLY A 16 11.05 19.03 -45.81
N LYS A 17 11.90 18.78 -44.79
CA LYS A 17 13.34 18.52 -44.91
C LYS A 17 13.80 17.26 -44.16
N GLY A 18 12.85 16.47 -43.66
CA GLY A 18 13.11 15.32 -42.80
C GLY A 18 12.80 15.62 -41.33
N GLU A 19 12.84 14.58 -40.50
CA GLU A 19 12.50 14.68 -39.09
C GLU A 19 13.51 15.54 -38.31
N GLU A 20 12.99 16.51 -37.55
CA GLU A 20 13.70 17.28 -36.56
C GLU A 20 13.15 16.96 -35.17
N THR A 21 14.02 16.84 -34.17
CA THR A 21 13.65 16.64 -32.76
C THR A 21 14.16 17.79 -31.91
N ALA A 22 13.29 18.38 -31.10
CA ALA A 22 13.62 19.42 -30.14
C ALA A 22 13.14 19.02 -28.73
N THR A 23 14.03 19.08 -27.75
CA THR A 23 13.70 18.91 -26.33
C THR A 23 13.49 20.28 -25.69
N LEU A 24 12.35 20.50 -25.06
CA LEU A 24 12.02 21.72 -24.33
C LEU A 24 12.64 21.70 -22.92
N GLU A 25 12.72 22.88 -22.30
CA GLU A 25 13.25 23.06 -20.95
C GLU A 25 12.50 22.20 -19.92
N GLU A 26 13.27 21.49 -19.10
CA GLU A 26 12.76 20.66 -18.01
C GLU A 26 12.03 21.51 -16.95
N LYS A 27 10.82 21.08 -16.59
CA LYS A 27 10.04 21.77 -15.54
C LYS A 27 9.90 20.89 -14.29
N PRO A 28 10.16 21.43 -13.09
CA PRO A 28 9.89 20.71 -11.85
C PRO A 28 8.38 20.61 -11.61
N LEU A 29 7.94 19.44 -11.14
CA LEU A 29 6.57 19.19 -10.70
C LEU A 29 6.61 18.57 -9.30
N ARG A 30 5.95 19.19 -8.33
CA ARG A 30 5.71 18.59 -7.02
C ARG A 30 4.30 18.01 -6.96
N LEU A 31 4.18 16.74 -6.63
CA LEU A 31 2.89 16.11 -6.35
C LEU A 31 2.70 15.96 -4.84
N ASP A 32 1.66 16.61 -4.33
CA ASP A 32 1.21 16.44 -2.95
C ASP A 32 0.30 15.22 -2.85
N LEU A 33 0.84 14.13 -2.29
CA LEU A 33 0.08 12.90 -2.08
C LEU A 33 -0.87 13.09 -0.90
N LYS A 34 -2.16 12.90 -1.16
CA LYS A 34 -3.17 12.85 -0.10
C LYS A 34 -3.04 11.54 0.66
N LYS A 35 -2.99 11.62 1.99
CA LYS A 35 -3.07 10.45 2.86
C LYS A 35 -4.51 9.94 2.86
N VAL A 36 -4.67 8.62 2.85
CA VAL A 36 -5.94 7.96 3.12
C VAL A 36 -5.98 7.63 4.62
N GLU A 37 -7.10 7.89 5.25
CA GLU A 37 -7.34 7.61 6.67
C GLU A 37 -8.59 6.75 6.80
N ILE A 38 -8.51 5.68 7.57
CA ILE A 38 -9.66 4.83 7.89
C ILE A 38 -10.24 5.32 9.23
N LYS A 39 -11.51 5.76 9.20
CA LYS A 39 -12.22 6.29 10.38
C LYS A 39 -13.32 5.35 10.83
N ASN A 40 -13.78 5.54 12.07
CA ASN A 40 -14.89 4.79 12.67
C ASN A 40 -14.70 3.27 12.60
N ILE A 41 -13.48 2.80 12.88
CA ILE A 41 -13.15 1.38 12.95
C ILE A 41 -13.98 0.73 14.06
N LYS A 42 -14.71 -0.32 13.71
CA LYS A 42 -15.46 -1.16 14.64
C LYS A 42 -14.59 -2.31 15.14
N GLU A 43 -13.91 -2.98 14.23
CA GLU A 43 -13.04 -4.12 14.52
C GLU A 43 -11.97 -4.29 13.45
N THR A 44 -10.88 -4.95 13.83
CA THR A 44 -9.80 -5.36 12.95
C THR A 44 -9.52 -6.84 13.18
N SER A 45 -9.43 -7.62 12.11
CA SER A 45 -9.07 -9.04 12.17
C SER A 45 -7.92 -9.34 11.21
N LEU A 46 -6.97 -10.13 11.65
CA LEU A 46 -5.94 -10.68 10.77
C LEU A 46 -6.50 -11.96 10.14
N ILE A 47 -6.56 -12.01 8.81
CA ILE A 47 -7.14 -13.14 8.08
C ILE A 47 -6.05 -13.80 7.24
N SER A 48 -5.97 -15.14 7.27
CA SER A 48 -5.19 -15.94 6.33
C SER A 48 -6.09 -16.54 5.26
N VAL A 49 -5.60 -16.63 4.03
CA VAL A 49 -6.27 -17.24 2.89
C VAL A 49 -5.47 -18.45 2.43
N ASP A 50 -6.11 -19.61 2.35
CA ASP A 50 -5.48 -20.82 1.83
C ASP A 50 -5.48 -20.85 0.27
N PRO A 51 -4.79 -21.81 -0.37
CA PRO A 51 -4.74 -21.91 -1.84
C PRO A 51 -6.11 -22.13 -2.51
N ASP A 52 -7.08 -22.68 -1.77
CA ASP A 52 -8.46 -22.89 -2.24
C ASP A 52 -9.33 -21.64 -2.05
N GLY A 53 -8.81 -20.58 -1.42
CA GLY A 53 -9.48 -19.31 -1.20
C GLY A 53 -10.28 -19.24 0.10
N ASN A 54 -10.16 -20.21 1.01
CA ASN A 54 -10.88 -20.18 2.29
C ASN A 54 -10.20 -19.21 3.27
N GLU A 55 -11.04 -18.43 3.96
CA GLU A 55 -10.59 -17.45 4.96
C GLU A 55 -10.61 -18.04 6.36
N THR A 56 -9.51 -17.84 7.11
CA THR A 56 -9.41 -18.21 8.53
C THR A 56 -9.00 -16.99 9.36
N ASP A 57 -9.67 -16.78 10.49
CA ASP A 57 -9.27 -15.74 11.46
C ASP A 57 -8.01 -16.18 12.21
N LYS A 58 -6.98 -15.33 12.14
CA LYS A 58 -5.66 -15.49 12.75
C LYS A 58 -5.29 -14.29 13.62
N SER A 59 -6.29 -13.57 14.15
CA SER A 59 -6.07 -12.39 15.00
C SER A 59 -5.33 -12.70 16.31
N LEU A 60 -5.32 -13.96 16.73
CA LEU A 60 -4.56 -14.45 17.89
C LEU A 60 -3.41 -15.34 17.42
N LEU A 61 -2.25 -14.73 17.20
CA LEU A 61 -1.02 -15.43 16.83
C LEU A 61 -0.34 -16.00 18.09
N SER A 62 0.05 -17.27 18.02
CA SER A 62 0.94 -17.90 19.01
C SER A 62 2.41 -17.77 18.63
N GLU A 63 2.69 -17.73 17.33
CA GLU A 63 4.02 -17.61 16.74
C GLU A 63 3.97 -16.69 15.51
N LYS A 64 5.11 -16.11 15.14
CA LYS A 64 5.23 -15.31 13.92
C LYS A 64 5.10 -16.21 12.67
N PRO A 65 4.15 -15.93 11.75
CA PRO A 65 4.04 -16.67 10.50
C PRO A 65 5.30 -16.53 9.63
N THR A 66 5.68 -17.62 8.97
CA THR A 66 6.80 -17.63 8.01
C THR A 66 6.43 -17.01 6.67
N ASP A 67 5.19 -17.22 6.23
CA ASP A 67 4.63 -16.61 5.03
C ASP A 67 3.48 -15.68 5.39
N ILE A 68 3.68 -14.39 5.14
CA ILE A 68 2.68 -13.34 5.37
C ILE A 68 1.91 -12.96 4.10
N THR A 69 2.31 -13.48 2.92
CA THR A 69 1.69 -13.10 1.64
C THR A 69 0.25 -13.63 1.50
N SER A 70 -0.06 -14.70 2.23
CA SER A 70 -1.41 -15.26 2.38
C SER A 70 -2.28 -14.49 3.38
N TYR A 71 -1.75 -13.46 4.05
CA TYR A 71 -2.47 -12.70 5.08
C TYR A 71 -2.95 -11.34 4.58
N TYR A 72 -4.11 -10.91 5.10
CA TYR A 72 -4.59 -9.55 4.97
C TYR A 72 -5.25 -9.07 6.27
N LEU A 73 -5.17 -7.77 6.53
CA LEU A 73 -5.89 -7.12 7.62
C LEU A 73 -7.29 -6.75 7.12
N LYS A 74 -8.31 -7.35 7.74
CA LYS A 74 -9.72 -7.00 7.54
C LYS A 74 -10.09 -5.90 8.52
N ILE A 75 -10.52 -4.76 8.00
CA ILE A 75 -10.97 -3.64 8.81
C ILE A 75 -12.46 -3.43 8.52
N SER A 76 -13.28 -3.63 9.53
CA SER A 76 -14.73 -3.37 9.47
C SER A 76 -15.03 -2.06 10.20
N THR A 77 -15.82 -1.19 9.60
CA THR A 77 -16.20 0.11 10.18
C THR A 77 -17.64 0.11 10.66
N HIS A 78 -17.99 1.06 11.53
CA HIS A 78 -19.37 1.24 12.01
C HIS A 78 -20.36 1.64 10.91
N ASP A 79 -19.90 2.23 9.80
CA ASP A 79 -20.71 2.49 8.60
C ASP A 79 -20.81 1.27 7.66
N ASN A 80 -20.51 0.07 8.18
CA ASN A 80 -20.61 -1.22 7.48
C ASN A 80 -19.76 -1.33 6.21
N LYS A 81 -18.64 -0.61 6.14
CA LYS A 81 -17.65 -0.80 5.07
C LYS A 81 -16.59 -1.80 5.54
N VAL A 82 -16.10 -2.59 4.59
CA VAL A 82 -14.99 -3.52 4.81
C VAL A 82 -13.84 -3.11 3.90
N THR A 83 -12.67 -2.91 4.49
CA THR A 83 -11.41 -2.69 3.78
C THR A 83 -10.47 -3.85 4.05
N ARG A 84 -9.78 -4.30 3.01
CA ARG A 84 -8.78 -5.38 3.08
C ARG A 84 -7.43 -4.79 2.69
N LEU A 85 -6.45 -4.88 3.59
CA LEU A 85 -5.09 -4.40 3.36
C LEU A 85 -4.13 -5.58 3.40
N ALA A 86 -3.25 -5.70 2.41
CA ALA A 86 -2.19 -6.70 2.44
C ALA A 86 -1.25 -6.44 3.62
N VAL A 87 -0.76 -7.51 4.25
CA VAL A 87 0.21 -7.39 5.34
C VAL A 87 1.60 -7.19 4.76
N ASP A 88 2.25 -6.09 5.13
CA ASP A 88 3.63 -5.80 4.74
C ASP A 88 4.64 -6.45 5.70
N LYS A 89 4.31 -6.48 7.00
CA LYS A 89 5.21 -6.99 8.04
C LYS A 89 4.44 -7.48 9.26
N ILE A 90 5.00 -8.46 9.96
CA ILE A 90 4.60 -8.83 11.33
C ILE A 90 5.86 -8.86 12.20
N GLU A 91 5.85 -8.13 13.30
CA GLU A 91 6.94 -8.02 14.27
C GLU A 91 6.54 -8.59 15.62
N GLU A 92 7.43 -9.38 16.20
CA GLU A 92 7.31 -9.80 17.60
C GLU A 92 7.84 -8.68 18.49
N VAL A 93 7.04 -8.29 19.48
CA VAL A 93 7.37 -7.23 20.43
C VAL A 93 7.06 -7.70 21.85
N GLU A 94 7.90 -7.34 22.82
CA GLU A 94 7.59 -7.54 24.23
C GLU A 94 6.99 -6.26 24.81
N GLU A 95 5.78 -6.37 25.35
CA GLU A 95 5.09 -5.28 26.05
C GLU A 95 4.54 -5.83 27.37
N ASP A 96 4.86 -5.16 28.49
CA ASP A 96 4.46 -5.58 29.84
C ASP A 96 4.80 -7.05 30.19
N GLY A 97 5.94 -7.57 29.67
CA GLY A 97 6.38 -8.95 29.89
C GLY A 97 5.56 -10.00 29.13
N LYS A 98 4.78 -9.58 28.13
CA LYS A 98 4.05 -10.47 27.20
C LYS A 98 4.57 -10.28 25.79
N THR A 99 4.74 -11.39 25.08
CA THR A 99 4.99 -11.39 23.65
C THR A 99 3.71 -11.02 22.91
N LEU A 100 3.77 -9.96 22.11
CA LEU A 100 2.71 -9.49 21.23
C LEU A 100 3.21 -9.47 19.78
N TYR A 101 2.27 -9.51 18.84
CA TYR A 101 2.58 -9.43 17.41
C TYR A 101 1.99 -8.17 16.82
N LYS A 102 2.86 -7.26 16.38
CA LYS A 102 2.48 -6.04 15.70
C LYS A 102 2.42 -6.29 14.19
N VAL A 103 1.25 -6.06 13.63
CA VAL A 103 0.94 -6.17 12.19
C VAL A 103 0.91 -4.79 11.56
#